data_AF-A0A1I8AW86-F1
#
_entry.id   AF-A0A1I8AW86-F1
#
_cell.length_a   1.000
_cell.length_b   1.000
_cell.length_c   1.000
_cell.angle_alpha   90.00
_cell.angle_beta   90.00
_cell.angle_gamma   90.00
#
_symmetry.space_group_name_H-M   'P 1'
#
loop_
_entity.id
_entity.type
_entity.pdbx_description
1 polymer ?
#
loop_
_entity_poly.entity_id
_entity_poly.type
_entity_poly.pdbx_seq_one_letter_code
_entity_poly.pdbx_strand_id
1 'polypeptide(L)'
;MVGADLASLCSEAALQQIREKMVLIDLEDETIDAEVLNSLAVSMENFRFALGKSSPSALRETAVETPNVSWDDVGGLQDVKRELKELVQYPVEHPDKFLKFGMQPSRGVLFFGPPGCGKTMLAKAI
;
A
#
# COMPACT_ATOMS: atom_id res chain seq x y z
N MET A 1 6.25 -2.82 -4.27
CA MET A 1 6.97 -2.11 -5.34
C MET A 1 7.88 -3.10 -6.04
N VAL A 2 7.81 -3.18 -7.36
CA VAL A 2 8.73 -3.96 -8.20
C VAL A 2 9.83 -3.06 -8.79
N GLY A 3 10.86 -3.63 -9.44
CA GLY A 3 11.97 -2.85 -9.99
C GLY A 3 11.56 -1.71 -10.94
N ALA A 4 10.48 -1.90 -11.71
CA ALA A 4 9.90 -0.86 -12.56
C ALA A 4 9.32 0.33 -11.77
N ASP A 5 8.75 0.08 -10.58
CA ASP A 5 8.26 1.14 -9.70
C ASP A 5 9.42 1.97 -9.15
N LEU A 6 10.56 1.33 -8.85
CA LEU A 6 11.75 2.00 -8.34
C LEU A 6 12.35 2.93 -9.41
N ALA A 7 12.44 2.47 -10.66
CA ALA A 7 12.94 3.27 -11.78
C ALA A 7 12.02 4.47 -12.07
N SER A 8 10.71 4.26 -12.01
CA SER A 8 9.71 5.33 -12.14
C SER A 8 9.83 6.34 -10.99
N LEU A 9 9.99 5.86 -9.76
CA LEU A 9 10.17 6.71 -8.58
C LEU A 9 11.42 7.58 -8.67
N CYS A 10 12.56 7.00 -9.07
CA CYS A 10 13.81 7.75 -9.27
C CYS A 10 13.67 8.82 -10.36
N SER A 11 12.99 8.49 -11.47
CA SER A 11 12.73 9.45 -12.55
C SER A 11 11.86 10.62 -12.08
N GLU A 12 10.82 10.35 -11.30
CA GLU A 12 9.94 11.40 -10.76
C GLU A 12 10.66 12.28 -9.73
N ALA A 13 11.50 11.69 -8.87
CA ALA A 13 12.32 12.44 -7.92
C ALA A 13 13.32 13.37 -8.63
N ALA A 14 13.96 12.89 -9.71
CA ALA A 14 14.86 13.71 -10.52
C ALA A 14 14.12 14.87 -11.22
N LEU A 15 12.95 14.58 -11.82
CA LEU A 15 12.11 15.62 -12.43
C LEU A 15 11.65 16.67 -11.43
N GLN A 16 11.32 16.26 -10.20
CA GLN A 16 10.93 17.19 -9.15
C GLN A 16 12.08 18.16 -8.80
N GLN A 17 13.32 17.66 -8.70
CA GLN A 17 14.49 18.52 -8.48
C GLN A 17 14.68 19.52 -9.63
N ILE A 18 14.49 19.09 -10.88
CA ILE A 18 14.58 19.97 -12.05
C ILE A 18 13.51 21.06 -11.96
N ARG A 19 12.25 20.72 -11.65
CA ARG A 19 11.15 21.70 -11.53
C ARG A 19 11.42 22.76 -10.47
N GLU A 20 11.97 22.36 -9.32
CA GLU A 20 12.34 23.28 -8.24
C GLU A 20 13.44 24.24 -8.64
N LYS A 21 14.40 23.78 -9.45
CA LYS A 21 15.55 24.58 -9.91
C LYS A 21 15.29 25.31 -11.23
N MET A 22 14.22 24.97 -11.96
CA MET A 22 13.85 25.58 -13.24
C MET A 22 13.63 27.08 -13.14
N VAL A 23 13.22 27.59 -11.97
CA VAL A 23 13.11 29.04 -11.69
C VAL A 23 14.45 29.76 -11.68
N LEU A 24 15.57 29.04 -11.57
CA LEU A 24 16.93 29.57 -11.60
C LEU A 24 17.63 29.35 -12.94
N ILE A 25 16.98 28.63 -13.88
CA ILE A 25 17.55 28.31 -15.19
C ILE A 25 16.93 29.28 -16.19
N ASP A 26 17.78 30.08 -16.83
CA ASP A 26 17.39 30.83 -18.01
C ASP A 26 17.28 29.86 -19.19
N LEU A 27 16.11 29.80 -19.81
CA LEU A 27 15.83 28.90 -20.93
C LEU A 27 16.25 29.51 -22.29
N GLU A 28 16.58 30.79 -22.32
CA GLU A 28 17.08 31.48 -23.51
C GLU A 28 18.59 31.34 -23.69
N ASP A 29 19.30 30.98 -22.62
CA ASP A 29 20.74 30.76 -22.62
C ASP A 29 21.09 29.34 -23.08
N GLU A 30 22.14 29.19 -23.88
CA GLU A 30 22.61 27.88 -24.38
C GLU A 30 23.39 27.11 -23.30
N THR A 31 23.75 27.77 -22.20
CA THR A 31 24.56 27.19 -21.12
C THR A 31 23.92 27.39 -19.75
N ILE A 32 24.11 26.41 -18.87
CA ILE A 32 23.67 26.48 -17.48
C ILE A 32 24.88 26.85 -16.61
N ASP A 33 24.72 27.83 -15.73
CA ASP A 33 25.76 28.23 -14.78
C ASP A 33 26.22 27.02 -13.95
N ALA A 34 27.54 26.87 -13.78
CA ALA A 34 28.15 25.79 -13.02
C ALA A 34 27.65 25.76 -11.56
N GLU A 35 27.31 26.91 -10.96
CA GLU A 35 26.75 26.97 -9.61
C GLU A 35 25.34 26.34 -9.55
N VAL A 36 24.49 26.66 -10.54
CA VAL A 36 23.14 26.09 -10.66
C VAL A 36 23.24 24.59 -10.93
N LEU A 37 24.13 24.18 -11.83
CA LEU A 37 24.38 22.79 -12.19
C LEU A 37 24.84 21.95 -10.98
N ASN A 38 25.78 22.47 -10.19
CA ASN A 38 26.23 21.81 -8.95
C ASN A 38 25.12 21.72 -7.89
N SER A 39 24.13 22.60 -7.96
CA SER A 39 22.98 22.60 -7.05
C SER A 39 21.86 21.62 -7.47
N LEU A 40 21.94 20.99 -8.64
CA LEU A 40 21.01 19.96 -9.13
C LEU A 40 21.29 18.60 -8.47
N ALA A 41 21.18 18.54 -7.15
CA ALA A 41 21.31 17.31 -6.37
C ALA A 41 19.94 16.82 -5.90
N VAL A 42 19.59 15.57 -6.22
CA VAL A 42 18.35 14.95 -5.73
C VAL A 42 18.50 14.66 -4.23
N SER A 43 17.50 15.10 -3.46
CA SER A 43 17.41 14.92 -2.02
C SER A 43 16.29 13.95 -1.62
N MET A 44 16.26 13.56 -0.34
CA MET A 44 15.16 12.75 0.20
C MET A 44 13.80 13.46 0.17
N GLU A 45 13.75 14.79 0.08
CA GLU A 45 12.49 15.52 -0.08
C GLU A 45 11.86 15.25 -1.45
N ASN A 46 12.67 15.19 -2.51
CA ASN A 46 12.17 14.85 -3.85
C ASN A 46 11.62 13.43 -3.89
N PHE A 47 12.26 12.48 -3.17
CA PHE A 47 11.73 11.12 -3.05
C PHE A 47 10.42 11.06 -2.26
N ARG A 48 10.28 11.82 -1.17
CA ARG A 48 9.02 11.89 -0.41
C ARG A 48 7.89 12.46 -1.27
N PHE A 49 8.18 13.49 -2.08
CA PHE A 49 7.23 14.02 -3.05
C PHE A 49 6.84 12.96 -4.10
N ALA A 50 7.84 12.31 -4.71
CA ALA A 50 7.63 11.30 -5.73
C ALA A 50 6.81 10.10 -5.20
N LEU A 51 7.04 9.67 -3.96
CA LEU A 51 6.26 8.62 -3.29
C LEU A 51 4.78 9.01 -3.13
N GLY A 52 4.48 10.29 -2.87
CA GLY A 52 3.11 10.79 -2.81
C GLY A 52 2.39 10.79 -4.16
N LYS A 53 3.14 10.80 -5.28
CA LYS A 53 2.59 10.72 -6.64
C LYS A 53 2.64 9.33 -7.26
N SER A 54 3.55 8.46 -6.81
CA SER A 54 3.71 7.13 -7.37
C SER A 54 2.69 6.17 -6.75
N SER A 55 1.82 5.59 -7.57
CA SER A 55 1.05 4.40 -7.19
C SER A 55 1.88 3.16 -7.51
N PRO A 56 2.25 2.33 -6.52
CA PRO A 56 2.98 1.09 -6.77
C PRO A 56 2.20 0.19 -7.74
N SER A 57 2.85 -0.33 -8.78
CA SER A 57 2.22 -1.26 -9.73
C SER A 57 1.71 -2.53 -9.05
N ALA A 58 2.35 -2.98 -7.97
CA ALA A 58 1.87 -4.07 -7.13
C ALA A 58 0.50 -3.82 -6.49
N LEU A 59 0.08 -2.56 -6.33
CA LEU A 59 -1.24 -2.18 -5.81
C LEU A 59 -2.27 -1.92 -6.92
N ARG A 60 -1.88 -1.95 -8.21
CA ARG A 60 -2.82 -1.74 -9.32
C ARG A 60 -3.73 -2.94 -9.58
N GLU A 61 -3.32 -4.15 -9.20
CA GLU A 61 -4.15 -5.38 -9.32
C GLU A 61 -4.82 -5.81 -8.01
N THR A 62 -4.34 -5.33 -6.87
CA THR A 62 -5.02 -5.51 -5.58
C THR A 62 -5.50 -4.14 -5.12
N ALA A 63 -6.78 -3.83 -5.37
CA ALA A 63 -7.44 -2.82 -4.57
C ALA A 63 -7.43 -3.32 -3.12
N VAL A 64 -6.37 -2.98 -2.38
CA VAL A 64 -6.35 -3.10 -0.93
C VAL A 64 -7.33 -2.05 -0.45
N GLU A 65 -8.62 -2.36 -0.50
CA GLU A 65 -9.61 -1.63 0.28
C GLU A 65 -9.11 -1.74 1.71
N THR A 66 -8.54 -0.65 2.23
CA THR A 66 -8.27 -0.58 3.66
C THR A 66 -9.64 -0.69 4.32
N PRO A 67 -9.90 -1.75 5.10
CA PRO A 67 -11.23 -1.97 5.64
C PRO A 67 -11.64 -0.76 6.48
N ASN A 68 -12.66 -0.02 6.04
CA ASN A 68 -13.22 1.11 6.79
C ASN A 68 -14.23 0.65 7.86
N VAL A 69 -14.21 -0.64 8.19
CA VAL A 69 -15.12 -1.32 9.12
C VAL A 69 -14.25 -2.15 10.05
N SER A 70 -14.42 -1.98 11.35
CA SER A 70 -13.77 -2.79 12.37
C SER A 70 -14.71 -3.90 12.85
N TRP A 71 -14.17 -4.85 13.63
CA TRP A 71 -14.99 -5.87 14.28
C TRP A 71 -16.08 -5.28 15.19
N ASP A 72 -15.87 -4.09 15.73
CA ASP A 72 -16.82 -3.43 16.64
C ASP A 72 -18.00 -2.82 15.89
N ASP A 73 -17.83 -2.50 14.60
CA ASP A 73 -18.88 -1.96 13.73
C ASP A 73 -19.88 -3.03 13.27
N VAL A 74 -19.57 -4.32 13.47
CA VAL A 74 -20.46 -5.43 13.14
C VAL A 74 -21.31 -5.80 14.35
N GLY A 75 -22.59 -5.44 14.38
CA GLY A 75 -23.49 -5.85 15.47
C GLY A 75 -23.75 -7.37 15.51
N GLY A 76 -23.69 -7.97 16.71
CA GLY A 76 -24.02 -9.39 16.92
C GLY A 76 -22.98 -10.38 16.34
N LEU A 77 -23.45 -11.56 15.91
CA LEU A 77 -22.64 -12.59 15.22
C LEU A 77 -21.36 -13.03 15.97
N GLN A 78 -21.38 -13.02 17.29
CA GLN A 78 -20.18 -13.24 18.12
C GLN A 78 -19.50 -14.58 17.85
N ASP A 79 -20.29 -15.66 17.66
CA ASP A 79 -19.74 -16.97 17.33
C ASP A 79 -19.07 -16.98 15.95
N VAL A 80 -19.68 -16.35 14.95
CA VAL A 80 -19.12 -16.23 13.59
C VAL A 80 -17.85 -15.39 13.59
N LYS A 81 -17.81 -14.29 14.34
CA LYS A 81 -16.60 -13.47 14.51
C LYS A 81 -15.47 -14.28 15.13
N ARG A 82 -15.76 -15.06 16.18
CA ARG A 82 -14.76 -15.91 16.84
C ARG A 82 -14.21 -16.95 15.86
N GLU A 83 -15.07 -17.65 15.15
CA GLU A 83 -14.67 -18.67 14.16
C GLU A 83 -13.82 -18.07 13.03
N LEU A 84 -14.18 -16.89 12.52
CA LEU A 84 -13.39 -16.18 11.52
C LEU A 84 -12.00 -15.79 12.03
N LYS A 85 -11.88 -15.29 13.25
CA LYS A 85 -10.58 -14.96 13.85
C LYS A 85 -9.71 -16.20 13.97
N GLU A 86 -10.27 -17.32 14.41
CA GLU A 86 -9.55 -18.59 14.54
C GLU A 86 -9.09 -19.13 13.17
N LEU A 87 -9.93 -19.02 12.14
CA LEU A 87 -9.65 -19.59 10.82
C LEU A 87 -8.77 -18.72 9.92
N VAL A 88 -8.82 -17.39 10.09
CA VAL A 88 -8.19 -16.42 9.18
C VAL A 88 -7.11 -15.60 9.87
N GLN A 89 -7.38 -15.05 11.07
CA GLN A 89 -6.46 -14.14 11.76
C GLN A 89 -5.35 -14.90 12.51
N TYR A 90 -5.69 -15.96 13.25
CA TYR A 90 -4.73 -16.72 14.05
C TYR A 90 -3.60 -17.39 13.25
N PRO A 91 -3.84 -17.95 12.05
CA PRO A 91 -2.74 -18.49 11.26
C PRO A 91 -1.71 -17.43 10.84
N VAL A 92 -2.15 -16.18 10.64
CA VAL A 92 -1.29 -15.05 10.28
C VAL A 92 -0.56 -14.50 11.51
N GLU A 93 -1.23 -14.42 12.67
CA GLU A 93 -0.66 -13.91 13.92
C GLU A 93 0.23 -14.92 14.65
N HIS A 94 0.01 -16.22 14.45
CA HIS A 94 0.71 -17.30 15.15
C HIS A 94 1.25 -18.41 14.21
N PRO A 95 2.00 -18.05 13.15
CA PRO A 95 2.44 -19.01 12.13
C PRO A 95 3.35 -20.12 12.71
N ASP A 96 4.13 -19.79 13.74
CA ASP A 96 5.02 -20.71 14.47
C ASP A 96 4.26 -21.85 15.17
N LYS A 97 3.10 -21.53 15.77
CA LYS A 97 2.25 -22.54 16.42
C LYS A 97 1.63 -23.47 15.40
N PHE A 98 1.13 -22.94 14.29
CA PHE A 98 0.55 -23.75 13.22
C PHE A 98 1.58 -24.71 12.62
N LEU A 99 2.81 -24.24 12.39
CA LEU A 99 3.91 -25.08 11.93
C LEU A 99 4.28 -26.16 12.95
N LYS A 100 4.41 -25.79 14.23
CA LYS A 100 4.81 -26.71 15.31
C LYS A 100 3.81 -27.86 15.51
N PHE A 101 2.52 -27.59 15.36
CA PHE A 101 1.47 -28.59 15.53
C PHE A 101 1.03 -29.24 14.21
N GLY A 102 1.69 -28.92 13.08
CA GLY A 102 1.33 -29.46 11.77
C GLY A 102 -0.06 -29.04 11.29
N MET A 103 -0.62 -27.96 11.84
CA MET A 103 -1.92 -27.44 11.44
C MET A 103 -1.80 -26.63 10.16
N GLN A 104 -2.66 -26.92 9.19
CA GLN A 104 -2.73 -26.14 7.96
C GLN A 104 -3.77 -25.01 8.10
N PRO A 105 -3.45 -23.78 7.65
CA PRO A 105 -4.43 -22.72 7.57
C PRO A 105 -5.60 -23.11 6.66
N SER A 106 -6.77 -22.53 6.93
CA SER A 106 -7.94 -22.72 6.08
C SER A 106 -7.67 -22.17 4.67
N ARG A 107 -8.18 -22.83 3.62
CA ARG A 107 -7.93 -22.41 2.22
C ARG A 107 -8.77 -21.20 1.79
N GLY A 108 -9.79 -20.85 2.55
CA GLY A 108 -10.71 -19.76 2.27
C GLY A 108 -12.02 -19.92 3.03
N VAL A 109 -12.75 -18.81 3.16
CA VAL A 109 -14.06 -18.76 3.81
C VAL A 109 -15.11 -18.28 2.81
N LEU A 110 -16.25 -18.98 2.74
CA LEU A 110 -17.38 -18.60 1.88
C LEU A 110 -18.55 -18.15 2.75
N PHE A 111 -18.95 -16.89 2.62
CA PHE A 111 -20.16 -16.38 3.26
C PHE A 111 -21.40 -16.63 2.40
N PHE A 112 -22.36 -17.40 2.91
CA PHE A 112 -23.62 -17.70 2.23
C PHE A 112 -24.85 -17.34 3.09
N GLY A 113 -25.92 -16.84 2.46
CA GLY A 113 -27.19 -16.54 3.12
C GLY A 113 -27.99 -15.41 2.45
N PRO A 114 -29.24 -15.17 2.88
CA PRO A 114 -30.12 -14.16 2.29
C PRO A 114 -29.55 -12.73 2.39
N PRO A 115 -29.96 -11.78 1.55
CA PRO A 115 -29.46 -10.40 1.61
C PRO A 115 -29.75 -9.76 2.97
N GLY A 116 -28.87 -8.87 3.43
CA GLY A 116 -29.03 -8.15 4.71
C GLY A 116 -28.47 -8.82 5.96
N CYS A 117 -27.94 -10.05 5.89
CA CYS A 117 -27.38 -10.76 7.07
C CYS A 117 -25.92 -10.41 7.42
N GLY A 118 -25.43 -9.20 7.11
CA GLY A 118 -24.09 -8.76 7.56
C GLY A 118 -22.86 -9.40 6.88
N LYS A 119 -23.03 -10.32 5.92
CA LYS A 119 -21.92 -11.02 5.21
C LYS A 119 -20.86 -10.08 4.63
N THR A 120 -21.29 -9.02 3.92
CA THR A 120 -20.36 -8.05 3.32
C THR A 120 -19.65 -7.21 4.39
N MET A 121 -20.32 -6.88 5.50
CA MET A 121 -19.68 -6.15 6.60
C MET A 121 -18.67 -7.02 7.34
N LEU A 122 -18.96 -8.32 7.53
CA LEU A 122 -18.00 -9.28 8.10
C LEU A 122 -16.75 -9.41 7.23
N ALA A 123 -16.90 -9.54 5.91
CA ALA A 123 -15.77 -9.63 4.99
C ALA A 123 -14.91 -8.34 5.01
N LYS A 124 -15.53 -7.18 5.26
CA LYS A 124 -14.85 -5.89 5.39
C LYS A 124 -14.25 -5.63 6.77
N ALA A 125 -14.50 -6.46 7.78
CA ALA A 125 -13.97 -6.27 9.13
C ALA A 125 -12.71 -7.10 9.42
N ILE A 126 -12.31 -7.94 8.45
CA ILE A 126 -11.12 -8.81 8.47
C ILE A 126 -9.93 -8.07 7.88
#